data_AF-A0A960R7G1-F1
#
_entry.id   AF-A0A960R7G1-F1
#
_cell.length_a   1.000
_cell.length_b   1.000
_cell.length_c   1.000
_cell.angle_alpha   90.00
_cell.angle_beta   90.00
_cell.angle_gamma   90.00
#
_symmetry.space_group_name_H-M   'P 1'
#
loop_
_entity.id
_entity.type
_entity.pdbx_description
1 polymer ?
#
loop_
_entity_poly.entity_id
_entity_poly.type
_entity_poly.pdbx_seq_one_letter_code
_entity_poly.pdbx_strand_id
1 'polypeptide(L)'
;MPSFLSTPRFVFTWVIAAGLLLSSCDAPVKTPNPPEPEQKPTEAAQASAAPSPPSAVPEAPASAPTPEAPQPEIPTDPTLEIREEGNKIVVKGWLSSRYQAQDIINGLTSSFPDAEVINELQTDPGVTEVGWGNRVLELVVPLLGGTTDARFF
;
A
#
# COMPACT_ATOMS: atom_id res chain seq x y z
N MET A 1 30.15 -38.52 -38.88
CA MET A 1 29.68 -37.19 -39.36
C MET A 1 29.15 -37.39 -40.78
N PRO A 2 27.97 -36.89 -41.18
CA PRO A 2 26.93 -36.15 -40.45
C PRO A 2 25.59 -36.93 -40.37
N SER A 3 24.87 -36.79 -39.25
CA SER A 3 23.44 -37.14 -39.18
C SER A 3 22.70 -35.92 -38.64
N PHE A 4 22.09 -35.18 -39.56
CA PHE A 4 21.22 -34.04 -39.28
C PHE A 4 19.76 -34.48 -39.31
N LEU A 5 19.04 -34.07 -38.26
CA LEU A 5 17.62 -33.70 -38.20
C LEU A 5 16.58 -34.70 -38.72
N SER A 6 15.85 -35.30 -37.77
CA SER A 6 14.45 -35.69 -37.99
C SER A 6 13.58 -35.09 -36.88
N THR A 7 12.90 -34.01 -37.23
CA THR A 7 11.83 -33.39 -36.45
C THR A 7 10.51 -34.05 -36.84
N PRO A 8 9.62 -34.40 -35.91
CA PRO A 8 8.20 -34.48 -36.21
C PRO A 8 7.48 -33.23 -35.70
N ARG A 9 6.98 -32.46 -36.67
CA ARG A 9 5.87 -31.52 -36.54
C ARG A 9 4.61 -32.27 -36.07
N PHE A 10 3.99 -31.81 -35.00
CA PHE A 10 2.57 -32.01 -34.69
C PHE A 10 2.06 -30.65 -34.21
N VAL A 11 1.57 -29.76 -35.10
CA VAL A 11 0.21 -29.73 -35.67
C VAL A 11 -0.87 -29.89 -34.60
N PHE A 12 -1.30 -28.72 -34.10
CA PHE A 12 -2.69 -28.29 -33.98
C PHE A 12 -3.69 -29.29 -33.36
N THR A 13 -4.15 -28.99 -32.15
CA THR A 13 -5.55 -29.20 -31.80
C THR A 13 -6.05 -28.04 -30.94
N TRP A 14 -6.74 -27.13 -31.60
CA TRP A 14 -7.71 -26.22 -31.00
C TRP A 14 -8.86 -27.04 -30.39
N VAL A 15 -9.23 -26.77 -29.14
CA VAL A 15 -10.59 -27.00 -28.65
C VAL A 15 -11.09 -25.70 -28.05
N ILE A 16 -11.94 -25.02 -28.82
CA ILE A 16 -12.88 -24.00 -28.36
C ILE A 16 -14.10 -24.72 -27.78
N ALA A 17 -14.50 -24.37 -26.55
CA ALA A 17 -15.89 -24.37 -26.07
C ALA A 17 -15.90 -23.70 -24.68
N ALA A 18 -16.28 -22.42 -24.56
CA ALA A 18 -17.67 -22.00 -24.36
C ALA A 18 -18.27 -22.52 -23.02
N GLY A 19 -18.11 -21.71 -21.97
CA GLY A 19 -18.75 -21.90 -20.67
C GLY A 19 -19.22 -20.56 -20.09
N LEU A 20 -20.03 -19.82 -20.86
CA LEU A 20 -20.87 -18.74 -20.36
C LEU A 20 -22.08 -19.39 -19.67
N LEU A 21 -22.11 -19.40 -18.34
CA LEU A 21 -23.37 -19.42 -17.60
C LEU A 21 -23.29 -18.47 -16.40
N LEU A 22 -24.13 -17.46 -16.51
CA LEU A 22 -24.51 -16.49 -15.49
C LEU A 22 -24.96 -17.20 -14.19
N SER A 23 -24.55 -16.68 -13.04
CA SER A 23 -25.38 -16.79 -11.83
C SER A 23 -25.16 -15.63 -10.87
N SER A 24 -26.14 -14.73 -10.90
CA SER A 24 -26.67 -13.86 -9.84
C SER A 24 -25.77 -12.83 -9.15
N CYS A 25 -26.06 -11.58 -9.51
CA CYS A 25 -26.18 -10.48 -8.57
C CYS A 25 -27.07 -10.87 -7.37
N ASP A 26 -26.59 -10.66 -6.15
CA ASP A 26 -27.46 -10.49 -4.99
C ASP A 26 -27.22 -9.11 -4.39
N ALA A 27 -28.32 -8.45 -4.06
CA ALA A 27 -28.47 -7.00 -3.92
C ALA A 27 -27.97 -6.47 -2.55
N PRO A 28 -27.80 -5.15 -2.37
CA PRO A 28 -27.16 -4.60 -1.17
C PRO A 28 -28.12 -4.62 0.03
N VAL A 29 -27.67 -5.20 1.13
CA VAL A 29 -28.34 -5.05 2.44
C VAL A 29 -28.15 -3.61 2.93
N LYS A 30 -29.19 -2.78 2.75
CA LYS A 30 -29.55 -1.71 3.69
C LYS A 30 -29.98 -2.40 4.99
N THR A 31 -29.51 -2.03 6.18
CA THR A 31 -29.90 -0.88 7.05
C THR A 31 -29.26 -1.20 8.44
N PRO A 32 -29.37 -0.40 9.52
CA PRO A 32 -29.44 1.04 9.75
C PRO A 32 -28.33 1.52 10.75
N ASN A 33 -28.24 2.83 10.96
CA ASN A 33 -27.39 3.55 11.93
C ASN A 33 -27.47 3.01 13.39
N PRO A 34 -26.42 3.27 14.22
CA PRO A 34 -26.32 2.81 15.61
C PRO A 34 -27.27 3.59 16.57
N PRO A 35 -27.64 2.99 17.72
CA PRO A 35 -28.50 3.66 18.69
C PRO A 35 -27.74 4.75 19.47
N GLU A 36 -28.21 5.97 19.30
CA GLU A 36 -28.10 7.06 20.27
C GLU A 36 -29.14 6.83 21.40
N PRO A 37 -28.77 7.06 22.68
CA PRO A 37 -29.76 7.41 23.67
C PRO A 37 -29.48 8.76 24.36
N GLU A 38 -30.38 9.70 24.08
CA GLU A 38 -31.05 10.71 24.93
C GLU A 38 -30.53 11.02 26.35
N GLN A 39 -30.12 12.28 26.52
CA GLN A 39 -30.59 13.31 27.48
C GLN A 39 -31.17 12.95 28.88
N LYS A 40 -30.47 13.46 29.94
CA LYS A 40 -30.93 14.25 31.15
C LYS A 40 -32.08 13.71 32.06
N PRO A 41 -32.50 14.34 33.18
CA PRO A 41 -31.90 15.22 34.22
C PRO A 41 -32.24 14.80 35.70
N THR A 42 -31.57 15.34 36.74
CA THR A 42 -32.12 15.57 38.12
C THR A 42 -31.12 16.49 38.86
N GLU A 43 -31.37 17.78 39.11
CA GLU A 43 -32.19 18.46 40.13
C GLU A 43 -31.56 18.51 41.56
N ALA A 44 -31.72 19.69 42.18
CA ALA A 44 -30.96 20.34 43.26
C ALA A 44 -30.92 19.67 44.65
N ALA A 45 -29.89 19.99 45.45
CA ALA A 45 -30.05 20.72 46.74
C ALA A 45 -28.70 21.03 47.41
N GLN A 46 -28.54 22.28 47.84
CA GLN A 46 -27.46 22.82 48.68
C GLN A 46 -27.53 22.30 50.13
N ALA A 47 -26.38 22.19 50.80
CA ALA A 47 -26.12 22.87 52.09
C ALA A 47 -24.71 22.58 52.66
N SER A 48 -24.08 23.67 53.08
CA SER A 48 -23.20 23.82 54.26
C SER A 48 -21.71 23.40 54.23
N ALA A 49 -20.94 24.37 54.76
CA ALA A 49 -19.65 24.31 55.45
C ALA A 49 -18.36 24.42 54.61
N ALA A 50 -17.83 25.65 54.57
CA ALA A 50 -16.39 25.91 54.56
C ALA A 50 -15.82 25.78 56.00
N PRO A 51 -14.49 25.81 56.25
CA PRO A 51 -13.32 25.57 55.38
C PRO A 51 -12.29 24.59 56.04
N SER A 52 -11.40 23.98 55.26
CA SER A 52 -10.01 23.67 55.66
C SER A 52 -9.18 23.37 54.41
N PRO A 53 -7.98 23.94 54.26
CA PRO A 53 -7.19 23.82 53.04
C PRO A 53 -6.51 22.44 52.95
N PRO A 54 -6.54 21.74 51.81
CA PRO A 54 -5.61 20.64 51.60
C PRO A 54 -4.23 21.20 51.23
N SER A 55 -3.25 20.66 51.96
CA SER A 55 -1.81 20.76 51.79
C SER A 55 -1.34 20.96 50.36
N ALA A 56 -0.32 21.82 50.23
CA ALA A 56 0.48 21.98 49.03
C ALA A 56 0.82 20.62 48.39
N VAL A 57 0.25 20.40 47.20
CA VAL A 57 0.66 19.31 46.31
C VAL A 57 2.05 19.69 45.80
N PRO A 58 3.08 18.84 45.93
CA PRO A 58 4.36 19.09 45.29
C PRO A 58 4.13 19.23 43.79
N GLU A 59 4.56 20.37 43.23
CA GLU A 59 4.58 20.64 41.80
C GLU A 59 5.26 19.45 41.08
N ALA A 60 4.48 18.68 40.34
CA ALA A 60 5.03 17.66 39.46
C ALA A 60 5.92 18.38 38.43
N PRO A 61 7.15 17.91 38.17
CA PRO A 61 8.01 18.57 37.20
C PRO A 61 7.31 18.58 35.85
N ALA A 62 7.11 19.78 35.31
CA ALA A 62 6.59 19.98 33.97
C ALA A 62 7.44 19.15 33.00
N SER A 63 6.84 18.13 32.41
CA SER A 63 7.48 17.36 31.36
C SER A 63 7.78 18.32 30.22
N ALA A 64 9.06 18.56 29.96
CA ALA A 64 9.49 19.36 28.84
C ALA A 64 8.92 18.74 27.54
N PRO A 65 8.39 19.55 26.60
CA PRO A 65 7.92 19.02 25.34
C PRO A 65 9.09 18.34 24.64
N THR A 66 8.93 17.05 24.37
CA THR A 66 9.87 16.30 23.55
C THR A 66 9.86 16.92 22.16
N PRO A 67 11.02 17.24 21.55
CA PRO A 67 11.07 17.74 20.17
C PRO A 67 10.32 16.77 19.25
N GLU A 68 9.28 17.27 18.59
CA GLU A 68 8.55 16.52 17.59
C GLU A 68 9.54 16.17 16.47
N ALA A 69 9.68 14.89 16.15
CA ALA A 69 10.53 14.47 15.05
C ALA A 69 10.01 15.12 13.76
N PRO A 70 10.90 15.63 12.87
CA PRO A 70 10.47 16.23 11.62
C PRO A 70 9.62 15.21 10.84
N GLN A 71 8.38 15.59 10.52
CA GLN A 71 7.51 14.77 9.69
C GLN A 71 8.10 14.73 8.27
N PRO A 72 8.17 13.54 7.63
CA PRO A 72 8.65 13.44 6.26
C PRO A 72 7.75 14.25 5.33
N GLU A 73 8.34 15.13 4.53
CA GLU A 73 7.61 15.87 3.50
C GLU A 73 7.12 14.88 2.44
N ILE A 74 5.80 14.87 2.22
CA ILE A 74 5.16 14.06 1.19
C ILE A 74 5.28 14.82 -0.14
N PRO A 75 5.91 14.24 -1.18
CA PRO A 75 6.01 14.90 -2.47
C PRO A 75 4.63 14.98 -3.15
N THR A 76 4.40 16.04 -3.92
CA THR A 76 3.20 16.16 -4.76
C THR A 76 3.33 15.34 -6.05
N ASP A 77 4.54 15.19 -6.56
CA ASP A 77 4.83 14.39 -7.75
C ASP A 77 5.14 12.94 -7.38
N PRO A 78 4.64 11.96 -8.16
CA PRO A 78 4.93 10.57 -7.92
C PRO A 78 6.40 10.27 -8.19
N THR A 79 6.95 9.33 -7.45
CA THR A 79 8.33 8.90 -7.63
C THR A 79 8.40 7.38 -7.57
N LEU A 80 9.24 6.80 -8.41
CA LEU A 80 9.49 5.37 -8.41
C LEU A 80 10.95 5.12 -8.78
N GLU A 81 11.70 4.53 -7.86
CA GLU A 81 13.06 4.05 -8.09
C GLU A 81 13.08 2.54 -7.87
N ILE A 82 13.55 1.82 -8.87
CA ILE A 82 13.74 0.37 -8.83
C ILE A 82 15.22 0.11 -9.05
N ARG A 83 15.84 -0.60 -8.12
CA ARG A 83 17.27 -0.90 -8.14
C ARG A 83 17.52 -2.37 -7.88
N GLU A 84 18.42 -2.94 -8.68
CA GLU A 84 18.98 -4.26 -8.45
C GLU A 84 20.22 -4.16 -7.53
N GLU A 85 20.18 -4.80 -6.37
CA GLU A 85 21.27 -4.89 -5.40
C GLU A 85 21.62 -6.37 -5.12
N GLY A 86 22.43 -6.96 -6.00
CA GLY A 86 22.78 -8.37 -5.92
C GLY A 86 21.56 -9.26 -6.18
N ASN A 87 21.12 -10.02 -5.18
CA ASN A 87 19.90 -10.84 -5.28
C ASN A 87 18.63 -10.11 -4.81
N LYS A 88 18.71 -8.81 -4.54
CA LYS A 88 17.58 -8.01 -4.06
C LYS A 88 17.14 -7.02 -5.13
N ILE A 89 15.84 -6.81 -5.25
CA ILE A 89 15.26 -5.73 -6.04
C ILE A 89 14.60 -4.77 -5.05
N VAL A 90 15.19 -3.59 -4.87
CA VAL A 90 14.67 -2.56 -3.97
C VAL A 90 13.78 -1.62 -4.77
N VAL A 91 12.54 -1.46 -4.32
CA VAL A 91 11.52 -0.63 -4.96
C VAL A 91 11.09 0.43 -3.97
N LYS A 92 11.35 1.70 -4.26
CA LYS A 92 11.07 2.81 -3.37
C LYS A 92 10.42 3.98 -4.10
N GLY A 93 9.70 4.82 -3.38
CA GLY A 93 9.08 6.02 -3.95
C GLY A 93 7.70 6.31 -3.37
N TRP A 94 6.98 7.20 -4.04
CA TRP A 94 5.66 7.70 -3.65
C TRP A 94 4.66 7.53 -4.79
N LEU A 95 3.54 6.90 -4.50
CA LEU A 95 2.46 6.68 -5.46
C LEU A 95 1.13 7.17 -4.89
N SER A 96 0.19 7.54 -5.76
CA SER A 96 -1.15 7.93 -5.33
C SER A 96 -1.99 6.74 -4.81
N SER A 97 -1.69 5.53 -5.27
CA SER A 97 -2.55 4.36 -5.11
C SER A 97 -1.81 3.13 -4.62
N ARG A 98 -2.37 2.49 -3.59
CA ARG A 98 -1.93 1.18 -3.07
C ARG A 98 -2.04 0.06 -4.08
N TYR A 99 -3.05 0.11 -4.96
CA TYR A 99 -3.23 -0.92 -5.99
C TYR A 99 -2.08 -0.87 -7.01
N GLN A 100 -1.66 0.32 -7.42
CA GLN A 100 -0.49 0.45 -8.30
C GLN A 100 0.79 -0.06 -7.64
N ALA A 101 1.02 0.27 -6.37
CA ALA A 101 2.17 -0.24 -5.65
C ALA A 101 2.17 -1.79 -5.63
N GLN A 102 1.01 -2.41 -5.35
CA GLN A 102 0.87 -3.86 -5.36
C GLN A 102 1.09 -4.48 -6.73
N ASP A 103 0.55 -3.89 -7.81
CA ASP A 103 0.73 -4.40 -9.16
C ASP A 103 2.21 -4.38 -9.59
N ILE A 104 2.94 -3.30 -9.27
CA ILE A 104 4.37 -3.18 -9.54
C ILE A 104 5.14 -4.27 -8.79
N ILE A 105 4.89 -4.44 -7.48
CA ILE A 105 5.59 -5.44 -6.67
C ILE A 105 5.28 -6.86 -7.16
N ASN A 106 4.00 -7.19 -7.38
CA ASN A 106 3.60 -8.51 -7.88
C ASN A 106 4.22 -8.82 -9.25
N GLY A 107 4.29 -7.82 -10.12
CA GLY A 107 4.90 -7.94 -11.42
C GLY A 107 6.41 -8.18 -11.37
N LEU A 108 7.12 -7.48 -10.48
CA LEU A 108 8.54 -7.70 -10.25
C LEU A 108 8.81 -9.08 -9.64
N THR A 109 8.04 -9.49 -8.63
CA THR A 109 8.15 -10.83 -8.03
C THR A 109 7.89 -11.94 -9.06
N SER A 110 6.93 -11.73 -9.97
CA SER A 110 6.62 -12.71 -11.03
C SER A 110 7.71 -12.77 -12.10
N SER A 111 8.34 -11.63 -12.41
CA SER A 111 9.38 -11.53 -13.44
C SER A 111 10.74 -12.02 -12.94
N PHE A 112 11.00 -11.89 -11.64
CA PHE A 112 12.26 -12.25 -10.99
C PHE A 112 12.02 -13.20 -9.81
N PRO A 113 11.64 -14.47 -10.06
CA PRO A 113 11.27 -15.41 -9.00
C PRO A 113 12.43 -15.78 -8.06
N ASP A 114 13.67 -15.61 -8.52
CA ASP A 114 14.87 -15.93 -7.74
C ASP A 114 15.37 -14.73 -6.89
N ALA A 115 14.85 -13.52 -7.14
CA ALA A 115 15.25 -12.29 -6.45
C ALA A 115 14.30 -11.95 -5.29
N GLU A 116 14.85 -11.38 -4.22
CA GLU A 116 14.09 -10.86 -3.09
C GLU A 116 13.63 -9.42 -3.39
N VAL A 117 12.32 -9.24 -3.58
CA VAL A 117 11.74 -7.90 -3.82
C VAL A 117 11.48 -7.19 -2.48
N ILE A 118 12.20 -6.09 -2.24
CA ILE A 118 12.05 -5.23 -1.06
C ILE A 118 11.13 -4.05 -1.43
N ASN A 119 9.99 -3.97 -0.75
CA ASN A 119 9.00 -2.92 -0.98
C ASN A 119 9.14 -1.78 0.04
N GLU A 120 9.59 -0.63 -0.44
CA GLU A 120 9.67 0.65 0.28
C GLU A 120 8.79 1.72 -0.38
N LEU A 121 7.76 1.31 -1.14
CA LEU A 121 6.79 2.24 -1.70
C LEU A 121 5.86 2.78 -0.62
N GLN A 122 5.74 4.10 -0.61
CA GLN A 122 4.76 4.82 0.18
C GLN A 122 3.61 5.27 -0.71
N THR A 123 2.43 5.38 -0.12
CA THR A 123 1.22 5.76 -0.83
C THR A 123 0.53 6.91 -0.12
N ASP A 124 0.22 7.97 -0.85
CA ASP A 124 -0.50 9.12 -0.33
C ASP A 124 -1.46 9.69 -1.40
N PRO A 125 -2.74 9.94 -1.07
CA PRO A 125 -3.72 10.42 -2.05
C PRO A 125 -3.46 11.85 -2.55
N GLY A 126 -2.58 12.61 -1.89
CA GLY A 126 -2.10 13.92 -2.32
C GLY A 126 -0.99 13.87 -3.38
N VAL A 127 -0.42 12.69 -3.64
CA VAL A 127 0.50 12.44 -4.76
C VAL A 127 -0.29 12.38 -6.06
N THR A 128 0.23 13.01 -7.12
CA THR A 128 -0.40 13.00 -8.44
C THR A 128 -0.50 11.58 -8.99
N GLU A 129 -1.68 11.21 -9.49
CA GLU A 129 -1.91 9.90 -10.08
C GLU A 129 -1.25 9.77 -11.46
N VAL A 130 -0.48 8.70 -11.62
CA VAL A 130 0.21 8.35 -12.87
C VAL A 130 -0.17 6.96 -13.31
N GLY A 131 -0.37 6.73 -14.61
CA GLY A 131 -0.75 5.42 -15.15
C GLY A 131 0.43 4.45 -15.29
N TRP A 132 1.28 4.34 -14.27
CA TRP A 132 2.55 3.61 -14.33
C TRP A 132 2.37 2.09 -14.33
N GLY A 133 1.57 1.54 -13.40
CA GLY A 133 1.13 0.13 -13.35
C GLY A 133 2.06 -0.88 -14.06
N ASN A 134 1.51 -1.65 -15.00
CA ASN A 134 2.28 -2.63 -15.78
C ASN A 134 3.29 -2.03 -16.77
N ARG A 135 3.17 -0.74 -17.14
CA ARG A 135 4.08 -0.11 -18.12
C ARG A 135 5.49 0.04 -17.57
N VAL A 136 5.62 0.25 -16.27
CA VAL A 136 6.94 0.27 -15.62
C VAL A 136 7.62 -1.09 -15.75
N LEU A 137 6.88 -2.19 -15.61
CA LEU A 137 7.44 -3.53 -15.71
C LEU A 137 8.00 -3.81 -17.11
N GLU A 138 7.30 -3.39 -18.16
CA GLU A 138 7.78 -3.53 -19.54
C GLU A 138 9.11 -2.79 -19.79
N LEU A 139 9.32 -1.67 -19.10
CA LEU A 139 10.54 -0.87 -19.22
C LEU A 139 11.67 -1.38 -18.32
N VAL A 140 11.33 -1.86 -17.13
CA VAL A 140 12.30 -2.21 -16.09
C VAL A 140 12.79 -3.64 -16.22
N VAL A 141 11.92 -4.59 -16.57
CA VAL A 141 12.27 -6.03 -16.65
C VAL A 141 13.44 -6.29 -17.62
N PRO A 142 13.50 -5.68 -18.82
CA PRO A 142 14.64 -5.88 -19.72
C PRO A 142 15.95 -5.23 -19.23
N LEU A 143 15.85 -4.29 -18.29
CA LEU A 143 16.99 -3.50 -17.81
C LEU A 143 17.64 -4.08 -16.54
N LEU A 144 16.88 -4.80 -15.70
CA LEU A 144 17.40 -5.48 -14.52
C LEU A 144 18.05 -6.82 -14.94
N GLY A 145 19.36 -6.78 -15.17
CA GLY A 145 20.18 -7.94 -15.54
C GLY A 145 21.66 -7.60 -15.70
N GLY A 146 22.11 -6.48 -15.12
CA GLY A 146 23.42 -5.92 -15.42
C GLY A 146 23.89 -4.77 -14.53
N THR A 147 23.35 -4.57 -13.33
CA THR A 147 23.58 -3.41 -12.42
C THR A 147 22.82 -2.14 -12.81
N THR A 148 21.50 -2.24 -12.98
CA THR A 148 20.69 -1.10 -13.43
C THR A 148 19.84 -0.49 -12.32
N ASP A 149 19.82 0.84 -12.30
CA ASP A 149 18.96 1.69 -11.48
C ASP A 149 17.97 2.39 -12.43
N ALA A 150 16.67 2.19 -12.22
CA ALA A 150 15.61 2.78 -13.01
C ALA A 150 14.83 3.78 -12.16
N ARG A 151 14.65 5.02 -12.65
CA ARG A 151 13.97 6.10 -11.94
C ARG A 151 12.89 6.75 -12.79
N PHE A 152 11.73 6.96 -12.18
CA PHE A 152 10.57 7.62 -12.75
C PHE A 152 10.13 8.77 -11.82
N PHE A 153 9.79 9.90 -12.42
CA PHE A 153 9.32 11.14 -11.80
C PHE A 153 8.19 11.72 -12.65
#